data_AF-A0A2Z5G332-F1
#
_entry.id   AF-A0A2Z5G332-F1
#
_cell.length_a   1.000
_cell.length_b   1.000
_cell.length_c   1.000
_cell.angle_alpha   90.00
_cell.angle_beta   90.00
_cell.angle_gamma   90.00
#
_symmetry.space_group_name_H-M   'P 1'
#
loop_
_entity.id
_entity.type
_entity.pdbx_description
1 polymer ?
#
loop_
_entity_poly.entity_id
_entity_poly.type
_entity_poly.pdbx_seq_one_letter_code
_entity_poly.pdbx_strand_id
1 'polypeptide(L)'
;MLDQFDSRSSQPNALFKTTEDIWDTLQLKWEPPLPMRLRAKDRSPAVYSRISLAAACTVLPVLLIFATPSRAGTPVNAELPSLPLVPKRESRAVHKQIETLEMQWRQAQIDNDITVMDHLLADDYVGISANGTIETKSQVIAQRKAGTLKITQLDLDDLKVRLYGDTAVVTSKAELQGVNGQSDISGKYRYTRVYNRRLGQWKIISFEASRIHDADERPGRHQ
;
A
#
# COMPACT_ATOMS: atom_id res chain seq x y z
N MET A 1 -5.84 70.81 -7.72
CA MET A 1 -7.16 70.21 -7.46
C MET A 1 -6.86 68.74 -7.16
N LEU A 2 -6.47 68.39 -5.93
CA LEU A 2 -7.35 68.00 -4.79
C LEU A 2 -8.32 66.91 -5.28
N ASP A 3 -8.29 65.66 -4.83
CA ASP A 3 -8.20 65.11 -3.46
C ASP A 3 -7.42 63.77 -3.46
N GLN A 4 -6.54 63.42 -2.52
CA GLN A 4 -6.78 63.01 -1.12
C GLN A 4 -7.93 62.01 -0.92
N PHE A 5 -7.60 60.72 -0.88
CA PHE A 5 -8.14 59.83 0.15
C PHE A 5 -7.01 58.94 0.68
N ASP A 6 -6.68 59.18 1.94
CA ASP A 6 -5.77 58.40 2.78
C ASP A 6 -6.59 57.45 3.68
N SER A 7 -5.89 56.43 4.17
CA SER A 7 -6.11 55.73 5.44
C SER A 7 -7.11 54.55 5.38
N ARG A 8 -6.80 53.31 5.80
CA ARG A 8 -5.83 52.79 6.76
C ARG A 8 -5.67 51.26 6.62
N SER A 9 -4.49 50.80 7.05
CA SER A 9 -4.16 49.48 7.66
C SER A 9 -4.44 48.22 6.84
N SER A 10 -3.45 47.43 6.45
CA SER A 10 -2.54 46.77 7.41
C SER A 10 -1.18 46.46 6.77
N GLN A 11 -0.12 46.86 7.47
CA GLN A 11 1.29 46.64 7.15
C GLN A 11 1.71 45.16 7.35
N PRO A 12 2.91 44.79 6.84
CA PRO A 12 3.29 43.48 6.31
C PRO A 12 4.04 42.61 7.34
N ASN A 13 4.64 41.53 6.84
CA ASN A 13 5.54 40.54 7.47
C ASN A 13 4.82 39.17 7.59
N ALA A 14 5.39 38.05 7.16
CA ALA A 14 6.78 37.67 7.33
C ALA A 14 7.31 36.81 6.17
N LEU A 15 8.60 36.99 5.92
CA LEU A 15 9.47 36.14 5.14
C LEU A 15 9.52 34.73 5.74
N PHE A 16 9.19 33.69 4.97
CA PHE A 16 9.60 32.32 5.28
C PHE A 16 11.00 32.11 4.71
N LYS A 17 11.99 31.90 5.59
CA LYS A 17 13.41 31.88 5.22
C LYS A 17 14.03 30.48 5.09
N THR A 18 13.32 29.38 5.39
CA THR A 18 13.87 28.01 5.23
C THR A 18 12.79 26.94 5.04
N THR A 19 13.18 25.81 4.44
CA THR A 19 12.34 24.65 4.04
C THR A 19 11.86 23.74 5.18
N GLU A 20 12.16 24.05 6.44
CA GLU A 20 11.76 23.23 7.60
C GLU A 20 10.40 23.65 8.19
N ASP A 21 9.89 24.86 7.89
CA ASP A 21 8.64 25.40 8.46
C ASP A 21 7.34 24.79 7.90
N ILE A 22 7.42 24.05 6.79
CA ILE A 22 6.21 23.50 6.12
C ILE A 22 5.67 22.27 6.85
N TRP A 23 6.52 21.51 7.55
CA TRP A 23 6.13 20.23 8.17
C TRP A 23 5.52 20.38 9.56
N ASP A 24 5.88 21.42 10.32
CA ASP A 24 5.34 21.65 11.66
C ASP A 24 3.92 22.25 11.65
N THR A 25 3.51 22.88 10.54
CA THR A 25 2.19 23.53 10.42
C THR A 25 1.07 22.54 10.05
N LEU A 26 1.40 21.29 9.71
CA LEU A 26 0.45 20.23 9.36
C LEU A 26 0.43 19.10 10.41
N GLN A 27 0.23 19.45 11.68
CA GLN A 27 -0.17 18.49 12.72
C GLN A 27 -1.63 18.06 12.55
N LEU A 28 -1.96 17.39 11.44
CA LEU A 28 -3.11 16.51 11.37
C LEU A 28 -2.77 15.26 12.17
N LYS A 29 -3.18 15.27 13.45
CA LYS A 29 -3.07 14.17 14.41
C LYS A 29 -3.72 12.92 13.83
N TRP A 30 -2.93 12.06 13.22
CA TRP A 30 -3.34 10.74 12.75
C TRP A 30 -3.61 9.85 13.96
N GLU A 31 -4.88 9.52 14.21
CA GLU A 31 -5.27 8.46 15.16
C GLU A 31 -5.61 7.20 14.36
N PRO A 32 -5.00 6.04 14.68
CA PRO A 32 -5.31 4.80 13.97
C PRO A 32 -6.77 4.38 14.22
N PRO A 33 -7.47 3.80 13.22
CA PRO A 33 -8.84 3.36 13.42
C PRO A 33 -8.90 2.26 14.49
N LEU A 34 -9.80 2.43 15.45
CA LEU A 34 -10.05 1.43 16.50
C LEU A 34 -10.46 0.08 15.87
N PRO A 35 -10.05 -1.06 16.46
CA PRO A 35 -10.46 -2.36 15.96
C PRO A 35 -11.99 -2.48 16.03
N MET A 36 -12.58 -2.81 14.88
CA MET A 36 -14.01 -3.02 14.72
C MET A 36 -14.45 -4.17 15.63
N ARG A 37 -15.18 -3.87 16.71
CA ARG A 37 -15.82 -4.89 17.55
C ARG A 37 -16.85 -5.62 16.70
N LEU A 38 -16.58 -6.89 16.37
CA LEU A 38 -17.57 -7.79 15.81
C LEU A 38 -18.76 -7.87 16.79
N ARG A 39 -19.89 -7.30 16.37
CA ARG A 39 -21.16 -7.44 17.08
C ARG A 39 -21.57 -8.91 16.97
N ALA A 40 -21.48 -9.65 18.08
CA ALA A 40 -21.99 -11.00 18.17
C ALA A 40 -23.46 -11.00 17.74
N LYS A 41 -23.76 -11.73 16.66
CA LYS A 41 -25.10 -11.95 16.16
C LYS A 41 -25.91 -12.68 17.22
N ASP A 42 -27.09 -12.14 17.52
CA ASP A 42 -28.14 -12.71 18.35
C ASP A 42 -28.20 -14.24 18.24
N ARG A 43 -28.00 -14.92 19.37
CA ARG A 43 -28.43 -16.31 19.57
C ARG A 43 -29.63 -16.30 20.50
N SER A 44 -30.82 -16.32 19.93
CA SER A 44 -32.05 -16.62 20.68
C SER A 44 -32.12 -18.13 20.94
N PRO A 45 -32.46 -18.59 22.16
CA PRO A 45 -32.60 -20.01 22.48
C PRO A 45 -34.02 -20.50 22.16
N ALA A 46 -34.14 -21.58 21.40
CA ALA A 46 -35.40 -22.32 21.29
C ALA A 46 -35.42 -23.45 22.33
N VAL A 47 -36.44 -23.37 23.17
CA VAL A 47 -36.81 -24.24 24.28
C VAL A 47 -37.52 -25.49 23.77
N TYR A 48 -37.09 -26.68 24.18
CA TYR A 48 -37.91 -27.89 24.48
C TYR A 48 -37.05 -28.76 25.42
N SER A 49 -37.24 -28.76 26.75
CA SER A 49 -38.31 -29.34 27.56
C SER A 49 -38.32 -30.89 27.61
N ARG A 50 -37.88 -31.39 28.78
CA ARG A 50 -38.26 -32.62 29.51
C ARG A 50 -37.71 -33.99 29.07
N ILE A 51 -36.77 -34.51 29.85
CA ILE A 51 -36.92 -35.81 30.55
C ILE A 51 -36.33 -35.66 31.98
N SER A 52 -37.07 -36.15 32.97
CA SER A 52 -36.79 -36.08 34.42
C SER A 52 -36.33 -37.43 34.99
N LEU A 53 -35.81 -37.34 36.24
CA LEU A 53 -35.49 -38.35 37.25
C LEU A 53 -34.10 -39.02 37.17
N ALA A 54 -33.34 -39.20 38.25
CA ALA A 54 -33.48 -38.80 39.66
C ALA A 54 -32.17 -39.10 40.42
N ALA A 55 -31.94 -38.35 41.51
CA ALA A 55 -31.22 -38.72 42.75
C ALA A 55 -29.71 -39.05 42.65
N ALA A 56 -28.81 -38.71 43.58
CA ALA A 56 -28.93 -38.35 44.99
C ALA A 56 -27.63 -37.67 45.49
N CYS A 57 -27.72 -36.97 46.63
CA CYS A 57 -26.75 -36.95 47.76
C CYS A 57 -25.26 -36.64 47.48
N THR A 58 -24.54 -35.72 48.11
CA THR A 58 -24.64 -35.08 49.44
C THR A 58 -23.85 -33.76 49.45
N VAL A 59 -24.28 -32.84 50.30
CA VAL A 59 -23.55 -31.62 50.69
C VAL A 59 -22.68 -31.95 51.90
N LEU A 60 -21.44 -31.44 51.97
CA LEU A 60 -20.82 -31.00 53.22
C LEU A 60 -19.68 -29.98 52.94
N PRO A 61 -19.50 -28.95 53.78
CA PRO A 61 -18.61 -27.81 53.56
C PRO A 61 -17.33 -27.90 54.40
N VAL A 62 -16.19 -27.37 53.94
CA VAL A 62 -15.10 -26.93 54.84
C VAL A 62 -14.36 -25.73 54.25
N LEU A 63 -14.31 -24.69 55.06
CA LEU A 63 -13.58 -23.43 54.93
C LEU A 63 -12.05 -23.70 55.00
N LEU A 64 -11.27 -23.27 54.00
CA LEU A 64 -9.84 -23.03 54.17
C LEU A 64 -9.47 -21.66 53.61
N ILE A 65 -9.18 -20.77 54.55
CA ILE A 65 -8.52 -19.48 54.36
C ILE A 65 -7.13 -19.79 53.83
N PHE A 66 -6.92 -19.61 52.52
CA PHE A 66 -5.56 -19.46 51.98
C PHE A 66 -5.29 -17.98 51.81
N ALA A 67 -4.41 -17.48 52.66
CA ALA A 67 -3.76 -16.18 52.50
C ALA A 67 -3.19 -16.09 51.07
N THR A 68 -3.68 -15.12 50.30
CA THR A 68 -3.11 -14.82 48.98
C THR A 68 -1.74 -14.19 49.19
N PRO A 69 -0.62 -14.81 48.74
CA PRO A 69 0.62 -14.07 48.68
C PRO A 69 0.44 -12.98 47.62
N SER A 70 0.77 -11.74 47.99
CA SER A 70 0.85 -10.61 47.08
C SER A 70 1.74 -11.02 45.90
N ARG A 71 1.12 -11.20 44.72
CA ARG A 71 1.84 -11.54 43.50
C ARG A 71 2.60 -10.30 43.07
N ALA A 72 3.88 -10.27 43.42
CA ALA A 72 4.85 -9.36 42.84
C ALA A 72 4.66 -9.37 41.31
N GLY A 73 4.36 -8.20 40.74
CA GLY A 73 4.30 -8.03 39.30
C GLY A 73 5.64 -8.42 38.70
N THR A 74 5.66 -9.48 37.90
CA THR A 74 6.78 -9.76 37.01
C THR A 74 6.95 -8.55 36.10
N PRO A 75 8.15 -7.93 36.01
CA PRO A 75 8.39 -6.94 34.97
C PRO A 75 8.18 -7.66 33.64
N VAL A 76 7.19 -7.20 32.88
CA VAL A 76 7.05 -7.60 31.48
C VAL A 76 8.29 -7.02 30.80
N ASN A 77 9.33 -7.84 30.67
CA ASN A 77 10.35 -7.63 29.65
C ASN A 77 9.62 -7.75 28.32
N ALA A 78 9.14 -6.62 27.83
CA ALA A 78 8.67 -6.46 26.47
C ALA A 78 9.90 -6.50 25.57
N GLU A 79 10.47 -7.69 25.38
CA GLU A 79 11.27 -7.96 24.19
C GLU A 79 10.34 -7.78 23.01
N LEU A 80 10.48 -6.64 22.33
CA LEU A 80 9.91 -6.43 21.01
C LEU A 80 10.25 -7.67 20.18
N PRO A 81 9.28 -8.36 19.56
CA PRO A 81 9.58 -9.51 18.73
C PRO A 81 10.57 -9.04 17.66
N SER A 82 11.77 -9.59 17.69
CA SER A 82 12.78 -9.33 16.68
C SER A 82 12.16 -9.73 15.34
N LEU A 83 12.06 -8.77 14.42
CA LEU A 83 11.61 -9.04 13.06
C LEU A 83 12.44 -10.22 12.55
N PRO A 84 11.82 -11.33 12.09
CA PRO A 84 12.58 -12.49 11.65
C PRO A 84 13.53 -12.07 10.53
N LEU A 85 14.82 -12.18 10.79
CA LEU A 85 15.86 -11.96 9.80
C LEU A 85 15.76 -13.07 8.77
N VAL A 86 15.13 -12.79 7.63
CA VAL A 86 15.11 -13.72 6.49
C VAL A 86 16.57 -14.07 6.15
N PRO A 87 16.95 -15.37 6.13
CA PRO A 87 18.30 -15.78 5.81
C PRO A 87 18.76 -15.17 4.48
N LYS A 88 19.99 -14.63 4.43
CA LYS A 88 20.53 -13.90 3.26
C LYS A 88 20.43 -14.67 1.93
N ARG A 89 20.46 -16.01 1.97
CA ARG A 89 20.27 -16.88 0.80
C ARG A 89 18.82 -16.90 0.29
N GLU A 90 17.86 -17.00 1.19
CA GLU A 90 16.42 -16.95 0.85
C GLU A 90 16.07 -15.57 0.27
N SER A 91 16.55 -14.49 0.89
CA SER A 91 16.39 -13.13 0.37
C SER A 91 16.93 -12.99 -1.06
N ARG A 92 18.11 -13.54 -1.39
CA ARG A 92 18.66 -13.51 -2.75
C ARG A 92 17.79 -14.27 -3.76
N ALA A 93 17.26 -15.42 -3.37
CA ALA A 93 16.36 -16.20 -4.22
C ALA A 93 15.06 -15.46 -4.49
N VAL A 94 14.47 -14.86 -3.47
CA VAL A 94 13.24 -14.05 -3.59
C VAL A 94 13.50 -12.79 -4.43
N HIS A 95 14.63 -12.09 -4.27
CA HIS A 95 15.01 -10.97 -5.14
C HIS A 95 14.98 -11.37 -6.62
N LYS A 96 15.65 -12.47 -6.97
CA LYS A 96 15.71 -12.97 -8.34
C LYS A 96 14.33 -13.40 -8.87
N GLN A 97 13.48 -13.93 -8.00
CA GLN A 97 12.10 -14.27 -8.34
C GLN A 97 11.31 -13.01 -8.72
N ILE A 98 11.42 -11.92 -7.95
CA ILE A 98 10.76 -10.65 -8.25
C ILE A 98 11.28 -10.04 -9.55
N GLU A 99 12.59 -10.06 -9.80
CA GLU A 99 13.18 -9.62 -11.07
C GLU A 99 12.64 -10.42 -12.26
N THR A 100 12.48 -11.74 -12.09
CA THR A 100 11.89 -12.60 -13.11
C THR A 100 10.43 -12.22 -13.39
N LEU A 101 9.64 -11.93 -12.36
CA LEU A 101 8.25 -11.49 -12.50
C LEU A 101 8.15 -10.12 -13.19
N GLU A 102 9.09 -9.19 -12.94
CA GLU A 102 9.17 -7.93 -13.67
C GLU A 102 9.41 -8.14 -15.15
N MET A 103 10.30 -9.07 -15.52
CA MET A 103 10.56 -9.39 -16.93
C MET A 103 9.35 -10.07 -17.59
N GLN A 104 8.67 -10.97 -16.88
CA GLN A 104 7.43 -11.59 -17.35
C GLN A 104 6.33 -10.55 -17.57
N TRP A 105 6.16 -9.62 -16.62
CA TRP A 105 5.20 -8.52 -16.77
C TRP A 105 5.54 -7.61 -17.95
N ARG A 106 6.82 -7.23 -18.08
CA ARG A 106 7.33 -6.46 -19.23
C ARG A 106 6.96 -7.14 -20.54
N GLN A 107 7.30 -8.43 -20.68
CA GLN A 107 7.07 -9.17 -21.91
C GLN A 107 5.57 -9.31 -22.21
N ALA A 108 4.76 -9.61 -21.19
CA ALA A 108 3.31 -9.66 -21.35
C ALA A 108 2.73 -8.34 -21.87
N GLN A 109 3.26 -7.19 -21.45
CA GLN A 109 2.82 -5.88 -21.96
C GLN A 109 3.13 -5.68 -23.44
N ILE A 110 4.29 -6.12 -23.90
CA ILE A 110 4.69 -6.01 -25.31
C ILE A 110 3.86 -6.96 -26.17
N ASP A 111 3.69 -8.21 -25.72
CA ASP A 111 2.97 -9.25 -26.47
C ASP A 111 1.44 -9.15 -26.33
N ASN A 112 0.96 -8.20 -25.52
CA ASN A 112 -0.45 -8.09 -25.11
C ASN A 112 -1.00 -9.42 -24.52
N ASP A 113 -0.17 -10.15 -23.75
CA ASP A 113 -0.55 -11.41 -23.11
C ASP A 113 -1.43 -11.15 -21.88
N ILE A 114 -2.73 -11.09 -22.14
CA ILE A 114 -3.77 -10.87 -21.15
C ILE A 114 -3.80 -11.99 -20.10
N THR A 115 -3.44 -13.23 -20.46
CA THR A 115 -3.49 -14.37 -19.54
C THR A 115 -2.42 -14.22 -18.45
N VAL A 116 -1.20 -13.87 -18.85
CA VAL A 116 -0.11 -13.60 -17.91
C VAL A 116 -0.43 -12.37 -17.07
N MET A 117 -0.94 -11.30 -17.67
CA MET A 117 -1.33 -10.11 -16.89
C MET A 117 -2.39 -10.41 -15.84
N ASP A 118 -3.47 -11.11 -16.22
CA ASP A 118 -4.56 -11.46 -15.32
C ASP A 118 -4.07 -12.33 -14.16
N HIS A 119 -3.16 -13.26 -14.43
CA HIS A 119 -2.56 -14.10 -13.40
C HIS A 119 -1.66 -13.31 -12.45
N LEU A 120 -0.86 -12.37 -12.95
CA LEU A 120 0.09 -11.61 -12.13
C LEU A 120 -0.58 -10.50 -11.28
N LEU A 121 -1.68 -9.93 -11.76
CA LEU A 121 -2.44 -8.92 -11.00
C LEU A 121 -3.26 -9.55 -9.88
N ALA A 122 -3.19 -8.97 -8.68
CA ALA A 122 -4.11 -9.29 -7.60
C ALA A 122 -5.52 -8.79 -7.92
N ASP A 123 -6.55 -9.43 -7.37
CA ASP A 123 -7.95 -9.04 -7.64
C ASP A 123 -8.31 -7.65 -7.09
N ASP A 124 -7.62 -7.22 -6.03
CA ASP A 124 -7.72 -5.88 -5.41
C ASP A 124 -6.63 -4.92 -5.90
N TYR A 125 -6.00 -5.21 -7.04
CA TYR A 125 -4.98 -4.34 -7.62
C TYR A 125 -5.50 -2.92 -7.90
N VAL A 126 -4.67 -1.93 -7.57
CA VAL A 126 -4.87 -0.52 -7.91
C VAL A 126 -3.61 0.05 -8.57
N GLY A 127 -3.77 0.48 -9.81
CA GLY A 127 -2.75 1.19 -10.58
C GLY A 127 -3.04 2.69 -10.69
N ILE A 128 -2.00 3.51 -10.73
CA ILE A 128 -2.07 4.93 -11.04
C ILE A 128 -1.17 5.20 -12.24
N SER A 129 -1.75 5.59 -13.37
CA SER A 129 -1.00 5.92 -14.58
C SER A 129 -0.33 7.30 -14.45
N ALA A 130 0.60 7.61 -15.37
CA ALA A 130 1.39 8.84 -15.32
C ALA A 130 0.59 10.14 -15.46
N ASN A 131 -0.67 10.07 -15.88
CA ASN A 131 -1.61 11.19 -15.91
C ASN A 131 -2.53 11.25 -14.67
N GLY A 132 -2.29 10.41 -13.66
CA GLY A 132 -3.06 10.34 -12.42
C GLY A 132 -4.35 9.51 -12.48
N THR A 133 -4.66 8.87 -13.61
CA THR A 133 -5.84 7.99 -13.70
C THR A 133 -5.65 6.75 -12.85
N ILE A 134 -6.66 6.43 -12.03
CA ILE A 134 -6.71 5.21 -11.21
C ILE A 134 -7.34 4.08 -12.02
N GLU A 135 -6.70 2.91 -12.01
CA GLU A 135 -7.15 1.73 -12.75
C GLU A 135 -7.17 0.47 -11.86
N THR A 136 -8.27 -0.26 -11.93
CA THR A 136 -8.44 -1.59 -11.32
C THR A 136 -7.97 -2.70 -12.28
N LYS A 137 -7.79 -3.93 -11.76
CA LYS A 137 -7.44 -5.10 -12.59
C LYS A 137 -8.38 -5.28 -13.78
N SER A 138 -9.69 -5.21 -13.55
CA SER A 138 -10.67 -5.41 -14.63
C SER A 138 -10.56 -4.35 -15.72
N GLN A 139 -10.26 -3.09 -15.37
CA GLN A 139 -10.04 -2.00 -16.33
C GLN A 139 -8.75 -2.20 -17.14
N VAL A 140 -7.64 -2.56 -16.49
CA VAL A 140 -6.38 -2.88 -17.20
C VAL A 140 -6.61 -3.98 -18.23
N ILE A 141 -7.24 -5.08 -17.82
CA ILE A 141 -7.54 -6.22 -18.70
C ILE A 141 -8.52 -5.82 -19.82
N ALA A 142 -9.54 -5.01 -19.53
CA ALA A 142 -10.49 -4.55 -20.54
C ALA A 142 -9.82 -3.69 -21.63
N GLN A 143 -8.93 -2.77 -21.25
CA GLN A 143 -8.18 -1.95 -22.21
C GLN A 143 -7.29 -2.79 -23.13
N ARG A 144 -6.63 -3.82 -22.57
CA ARG A 144 -5.81 -4.77 -23.35
C ARG A 144 -6.66 -5.58 -24.33
N LYS A 145 -7.82 -6.06 -23.89
CA LYS A 145 -8.80 -6.80 -24.74
C LYS A 145 -9.37 -5.94 -25.86
N ALA A 146 -9.65 -4.67 -25.57
CA ALA A 146 -10.12 -3.71 -26.57
C ALA A 146 -9.04 -3.32 -27.58
N GLY A 147 -7.76 -3.61 -27.29
CA GLY A 147 -6.63 -3.24 -28.13
C GLY A 147 -6.38 -1.73 -28.19
N THR A 148 -6.95 -0.96 -27.25
CA THR A 148 -6.78 0.49 -27.20
C THR A 148 -5.39 0.86 -26.71
N LEU A 149 -4.82 0.09 -25.79
CA LEU A 149 -3.47 0.27 -25.29
C LEU A 149 -2.53 -0.73 -25.97
N LYS A 150 -1.60 -0.22 -26.76
CA LYS A 150 -0.56 -0.99 -27.47
C LYS A 150 0.81 -0.46 -27.12
N ILE A 151 1.67 -1.34 -26.60
CA ILE A 151 3.06 -1.05 -26.28
C ILE A 151 3.91 -1.88 -27.24
N THR A 152 4.75 -1.23 -28.04
CA THR A 152 5.63 -1.89 -29.02
C THR A 152 7.04 -2.07 -28.49
N GLN A 153 7.47 -1.22 -27.56
CA GLN A 153 8.76 -1.31 -26.90
C GLN A 153 8.61 -0.85 -25.46
N LEU A 154 9.34 -1.50 -24.55
CA LEU A 154 9.39 -1.16 -23.14
C LEU A 154 10.74 -1.60 -22.57
N ASP A 155 11.69 -0.71 -22.40
CA ASP A 155 12.99 -1.04 -21.83
C ASP A 155 13.07 -0.59 -20.37
N LEU A 156 13.70 -1.41 -19.55
CA LEU A 156 13.75 -1.25 -18.10
C LEU A 156 15.19 -1.05 -17.64
N ASP A 157 15.42 0.02 -16.89
CA ASP A 157 16.70 0.39 -16.32
C ASP A 157 16.58 0.68 -14.82
N ASP A 158 17.71 0.70 -14.11
CA ASP A 158 17.77 1.07 -12.68
C ASP A 158 16.77 0.26 -11.81
N LEU A 159 16.57 -1.03 -12.16
CA LEU A 159 15.66 -1.93 -11.45
C LEU A 159 16.20 -2.22 -10.04
N LYS A 160 15.45 -1.82 -9.02
CA LYS A 160 15.79 -2.04 -7.61
C LYS A 160 14.64 -2.73 -6.90
N VAL A 161 14.97 -3.83 -6.23
CA VAL A 161 14.04 -4.61 -5.41
C VAL A 161 14.36 -4.41 -3.94
N ARG A 162 13.35 -4.12 -3.12
CA ARG A 162 13.42 -4.08 -1.66
C ARG A 162 12.38 -5.04 -1.07
N LEU A 163 12.79 -5.91 -0.15
CA LEU A 163 11.91 -6.90 0.47
C LEU A 163 11.55 -6.53 1.90
N TYR A 164 10.28 -6.74 2.25
CA TYR A 164 9.68 -6.49 3.55
C TYR A 164 8.73 -7.65 3.89
N GLY A 165 9.28 -8.74 4.46
CA GLY A 165 8.51 -9.97 4.71
C GLY A 165 7.88 -10.51 3.42
N ASP A 166 6.55 -10.56 3.39
CA ASP A 166 5.75 -10.99 2.24
C ASP A 166 5.46 -9.88 1.21
N THR A 167 6.17 -8.75 1.29
CA THR A 167 6.00 -7.62 0.37
C THR A 167 7.31 -7.31 -0.34
N ALA A 168 7.25 -7.05 -1.64
CA ALA A 168 8.37 -6.55 -2.41
C ALA A 168 8.01 -5.21 -3.05
N VAL A 169 8.88 -4.22 -2.88
CA VAL A 169 8.75 -2.92 -3.53
C VAL A 169 9.82 -2.82 -4.61
N VAL A 170 9.37 -2.62 -5.85
CA VAL A 170 10.21 -2.45 -7.01
C VAL A 170 10.16 -1.00 -7.44
N THR A 171 11.32 -0.42 -7.75
CA THR A 171 11.41 0.86 -8.45
C THR A 171 12.30 0.71 -9.68
N SER A 172 11.92 1.30 -10.81
CA SER A 172 12.70 1.25 -12.04
C SER A 172 12.37 2.41 -12.97
N LYS A 173 13.31 2.72 -13.87
CA LYS A 173 13.07 3.59 -15.03
C LYS A 173 12.54 2.73 -16.18
N ALA A 174 11.56 3.25 -16.88
CA ALA A 174 11.02 2.63 -18.09
C ALA A 174 11.09 3.61 -19.26
N GLU A 175 11.61 3.17 -20.39
CA GLU A 175 11.49 3.86 -21.68
C GLU A 175 10.54 3.06 -22.55
N LEU A 176 9.40 3.67 -22.91
CA LEU A 176 8.34 2.97 -23.64
C LEU A 176 8.00 3.66 -24.96
N GLN A 177 7.59 2.86 -25.93
CA GLN A 177 6.93 3.32 -27.15
C GLN A 177 5.56 2.66 -27.26
N GLY A 178 4.54 3.44 -27.53
CA GLY A 178 3.18 2.92 -27.59
C GLY A 178 2.11 4.00 -27.69
N VAL A 179 0.88 3.53 -27.84
CA VAL A 179 -0.32 4.37 -27.95
C VAL A 179 -1.40 3.88 -26.99
N ASN A 180 -2.18 4.82 -26.46
CA ASN A 180 -3.43 4.54 -25.76
C ASN A 180 -4.58 5.28 -26.46
N GLY A 181 -5.40 4.54 -27.21
CA GLY A 181 -6.40 5.10 -28.10
C GLY A 181 -5.74 5.93 -29.21
N GLN A 182 -5.96 7.24 -29.18
CA GLN A 182 -5.34 8.19 -30.13
C GLN A 182 -4.14 8.92 -29.54
N SER A 183 -3.85 8.73 -28.24
CA SER A 183 -2.77 9.42 -27.55
C SER A 183 -1.47 8.65 -27.65
N ASP A 184 -0.41 9.30 -28.10
CA ASP A 184 0.96 8.80 -27.95
C ASP A 184 1.36 8.84 -26.47
N ILE A 185 1.80 7.69 -25.96
CA ILE A 185 2.25 7.53 -24.58
C ILE A 185 3.76 7.26 -24.51
N SER A 186 4.48 7.38 -25.63
CA SER A 186 5.91 7.14 -25.71
C SER A 186 6.70 8.13 -24.83
N GLY A 187 7.75 7.65 -24.19
CA GLY A 187 8.62 8.47 -23.34
C GLY A 187 9.26 7.71 -22.19
N LYS A 188 9.89 8.48 -21.29
CA LYS A 188 10.61 7.98 -20.12
C LYS A 188 9.78 8.15 -18.86
N TYR A 189 9.79 7.14 -18.02
CA TYR A 189 8.99 7.07 -16.81
C TYR A 189 9.80 6.53 -15.65
N ARG A 190 9.43 6.94 -14.45
CA ARG A 190 9.80 6.27 -13.20
C ARG A 190 8.56 5.57 -12.69
N TYR A 191 8.68 4.33 -12.27
CA TYR A 191 7.56 3.65 -11.61
C TYR A 191 7.96 3.02 -10.28
N THR A 192 6.95 2.86 -9.44
CA THR A 192 6.97 1.97 -8.28
C THR A 192 5.94 0.87 -8.51
N ARG A 193 6.34 -0.38 -8.25
CA ARG A 193 5.43 -1.52 -8.26
C ARG A 193 5.54 -2.26 -6.94
N VAL A 194 4.40 -2.64 -6.38
CA VAL A 194 4.35 -3.38 -5.12
C VAL A 194 3.78 -4.76 -5.38
N TYR A 195 4.54 -5.78 -4.95
CA TYR A 195 4.10 -7.15 -4.90
C TYR A 195 3.78 -7.55 -3.47
N ASN A 196 2.78 -8.41 -3.31
CA ASN A 196 2.50 -9.10 -2.07
C ASN A 196 2.37 -10.60 -2.33
N ARG A 197 2.95 -11.42 -1.45
CA ARG A 197 2.90 -12.87 -1.52
C ARG A 197 1.62 -13.37 -0.87
N ARG A 198 0.71 -13.90 -1.68
CA ARG A 198 -0.60 -14.42 -1.25
C ARG A 198 -0.70 -15.90 -1.60
N LEU A 199 -0.99 -16.74 -0.60
CA LEU A 199 -1.08 -18.19 -0.79
C LEU A 199 0.15 -18.78 -1.52
N GLY A 200 1.34 -18.26 -1.20
CA GLY A 200 2.61 -18.68 -1.81
C GLY A 200 2.90 -18.09 -3.20
N GLN A 201 2.01 -17.27 -3.76
CA GLN A 201 2.19 -16.64 -5.07
C GLN A 201 2.39 -15.13 -4.93
N TRP A 202 3.38 -14.59 -5.63
CA TRP A 202 3.54 -13.14 -5.72
C TRP A 202 2.53 -12.56 -6.69
N LYS A 203 1.77 -11.56 -6.23
CA LYS A 203 0.83 -10.79 -7.04
C LYS A 203 1.18 -9.32 -6.99
N ILE A 204 0.98 -8.63 -8.10
CA ILE A 204 1.08 -7.18 -8.18
C ILE A 204 -0.18 -6.62 -7.52
N ILE A 205 -0.02 -5.87 -6.44
CA ILE A 205 -1.13 -5.24 -5.71
C ILE A 205 -1.22 -3.74 -6.00
N SER A 206 -0.11 -3.11 -6.41
CA SER A 206 -0.11 -1.70 -6.76
C SER A 206 0.97 -1.36 -7.78
N PHE A 207 0.68 -0.34 -8.58
CA PHE A 207 1.61 0.26 -9.53
C PHE A 207 1.34 1.77 -9.57
N GLU A 208 2.39 2.56 -9.63
CA GLU A 208 2.31 3.98 -9.91
C GLU A 208 3.47 4.37 -10.83
N ALA A 209 3.19 5.20 -11.83
CA ALA A 209 4.21 5.77 -12.68
C ALA A 209 4.11 7.28 -12.75
N SER A 210 5.25 7.94 -12.94
CA SER A 210 5.36 9.36 -13.23
C SER A 210 6.23 9.54 -14.47
N ARG A 211 5.83 10.45 -15.36
CA ARG A 211 6.66 10.82 -16.52
C ARG A 211 7.92 11.55 -16.03
N ILE A 212 9.08 11.16 -16.56
CA ILE A 212 10.32 11.89 -16.34
C ILE A 212 10.34 13.01 -17.39
N HIS A 213 10.30 14.25 -16.91
CA HIS A 213 10.52 15.43 -17.74
C HIS A 213 11.99 15.81 -17.67
N ASP A 214 12.59 16.16 -18.80
CA ASP A 214 13.93 16.72 -18.81
C ASP A 214 13.90 18.06 -18.09
N ALA A 215 14.84 18.27 -17.16
CA ALA A 215 14.86 19.46 -16.31
C ALA A 215 15.15 20.77 -17.08
N ASP A 216 15.55 20.65 -18.36
CA ASP A 216 15.99 21.75 -19.23
C ASP A 216 14.87 22.42 -20.04
N GLU A 217 13.61 21.93 -19.96
CA GLU A 217 12.44 22.62 -20.55
C GLU A 217 11.78 23.61 -19.58
N ARG A 218 12.52 24.15 -18.60
CA ARG A 218 12.07 25.36 -17.90
C ARG A 218 12.45 26.55 -18.78
N PRO A 219 11.52 27.24 -19.45
CA PRO A 219 11.86 28.47 -20.15
C PRO A 219 12.51 29.40 -19.12
N GLY A 220 13.74 29.81 -19.42
CA GLY A 220 14.55 30.63 -18.55
C GLY A 220 13.73 31.82 -18.08
N ARG A 221 13.71 32.05 -16.76
CA ARG A 221 13.35 33.36 -16.22
C ARG A 221 14.37 34.35 -16.78
N HIS A 222 14.02 35.02 -17.86
CA HIS A 222 14.64 36.28 -18.23
C HIS A 222 14.38 37.23 -17.05
N GLN A 223 15.44 37.49 -16.28
CA GLN A 223 15.53 38.68 -15.41
C GLN A 223 15.82 39.89 -16.29
#